data_AF-A0A220SA00-F1
#
_entry.id   AF-A0A220SA00-F1
#
_cell.length_a   1.000
_cell.length_b   1.000
_cell.length_c   1.000
_cell.angle_alpha   90.00
_cell.angle_beta   90.00
_cell.angle_gamma   90.00
#
_symmetry.space_group_name_H-M   'P 1'
#
loop_
_entity.id
_entity.type
_entity.pdbx_description
1 polymer ?
#
loop_
_entity_poly.entity_id
_entity_poly.type
_entity_poly.pdbx_seq_one_letter_code
_entity_poly.pdbx_strand_id
1 'polypeptide(L)'
;MKRNIFVATALVALFLTSCTKEKNAADTSSATVDTLSSKPSDSATVSPNKDEIVKSTSKDSSGKTLEMTFNNTKNTATVVFNKETIELQGQKPASGIWYKNDHYELRGKGEEIELTKDGKTVFKK
;
A
#
# COMPACT_ATOMS: atom_id res chain seq x y z
N MET A 1 16.51 23.40 -43.87
CA MET A 1 17.89 23.60 -43.38
C MET A 1 17.93 24.75 -42.40
N LYS A 2 18.29 24.49 -41.14
CA LYS A 2 19.18 25.27 -40.26
C LYS A 2 19.01 24.73 -38.85
N ARG A 3 20.03 23.99 -38.40
CA ARG A 3 20.21 23.55 -37.03
C ARG A 3 21.04 24.62 -36.35
N ASN A 4 20.52 25.18 -35.26
CA ASN A 4 21.28 26.10 -34.44
C ASN A 4 21.90 25.36 -33.25
N ILE A 5 23.15 25.73 -33.03
CA ILE A 5 24.22 25.03 -32.33
C ILE A 5 24.21 25.36 -30.83
N PHE A 6 24.59 24.34 -30.04
CA PHE A 6 25.26 24.33 -28.74
C PHE A 6 25.22 25.58 -27.85
N VAL A 7 24.72 25.38 -26.62
CA VAL A 7 25.34 25.96 -25.42
C VAL A 7 25.46 24.86 -24.37
N ALA A 8 26.71 24.56 -24.00
CA ALA A 8 27.10 23.70 -22.91
C ALA A 8 27.42 24.57 -21.69
N THR A 9 26.80 24.29 -20.56
CA THR A 9 27.11 24.83 -19.23
C THR A 9 26.29 24.04 -18.21
N ALA A 10 26.72 23.68 -17.02
CA ALA A 10 28.00 23.31 -16.42
C ALA A 10 27.59 22.58 -15.11
N LEU A 11 28.45 21.71 -14.60
CA LEU A 11 28.32 20.99 -13.33
C LEU A 11 27.75 21.84 -12.18
N VAL A 12 26.78 21.28 -11.44
CA VAL A 12 26.54 21.65 -10.03
C VAL A 12 26.52 20.35 -9.21
N ALA A 13 27.35 20.36 -8.16
CA ALA A 13 27.79 19.22 -7.38
C ALA A 13 26.70 18.56 -6.53
N LEU A 14 26.83 17.24 -6.34
CA LEU A 14 26.10 16.47 -5.33
C LEU A 14 26.56 16.87 -3.92
N PHE A 15 25.64 17.31 -3.08
CA PHE A 15 25.84 17.30 -1.63
C PHE A 15 25.21 16.03 -1.05
N LEU A 16 26.04 15.02 -0.79
CA LEU A 16 25.72 13.89 0.07
C LEU A 16 26.02 14.31 1.52
N THR A 17 25.01 14.75 2.26
CA THR A 17 25.10 14.85 3.72
C THR A 17 24.89 13.46 4.33
N SER A 18 25.98 12.70 4.44
CA SER A 18 26.06 11.50 5.28
C SER A 18 26.55 11.94 6.67
N CYS A 19 25.67 11.86 7.67
CA CYS A 19 26.05 12.00 9.07
C CYS A 19 26.44 10.61 9.60
N THR A 20 27.73 10.38 9.84
CA THR A 20 28.20 9.30 10.72
C THR A 20 29.38 9.79 11.56
N LYS A 21 29.23 9.74 12.89
CA LYS A 21 30.28 9.49 13.89
C LYS A 21 29.62 9.19 15.25
N GLU A 22 29.52 7.90 15.63
CA GLU A 22 30.34 7.17 16.63
C GLU A 22 29.98 7.49 18.10
N LYS A 23 30.11 6.64 19.13
CA LYS A 23 30.27 5.19 19.42
C LYS A 23 30.45 5.16 20.96
N ASN A 24 29.88 4.17 21.65
CA ASN A 24 30.54 3.34 22.70
C ASN A 24 29.48 2.39 23.29
N ALA A 25 29.58 1.08 23.06
CA ALA A 25 30.34 0.06 23.84
C ALA A 25 29.47 -0.51 24.98
N ALA A 26 29.43 -1.80 25.29
CA ALA A 26 30.25 -2.95 24.93
C ALA A 26 29.44 -4.26 25.10
N ASP A 27 29.82 -5.26 24.30
CA ASP A 27 29.99 -6.70 24.60
C ASP A 27 29.02 -7.45 25.52
N THR A 28 28.48 -8.57 25.02
CA THR A 28 29.14 -9.87 25.25
C THR A 28 28.41 -11.00 24.50
N SER A 29 29.19 -11.67 23.67
CA SER A 29 29.15 -13.07 23.22
C SER A 29 28.10 -14.01 23.82
N SER A 30 27.43 -14.77 22.96
CA SER A 30 27.80 -16.18 22.73
C SER A 30 26.93 -16.83 21.66
N ALA A 31 27.59 -17.47 20.69
CA ALA A 31 27.01 -18.51 19.87
C ALA A 31 26.83 -19.78 20.71
N THR A 32 25.73 -20.51 20.53
CA THR A 32 25.71 -21.96 20.25
C THR A 32 24.29 -22.42 19.91
N VAL A 33 24.18 -22.95 18.70
CA VAL A 33 23.43 -24.13 18.23
C VAL A 33 22.41 -24.84 19.14
N ASP A 34 21.32 -25.23 18.45
CA ASP A 34 20.39 -26.35 18.66
C ASP A 34 19.51 -26.36 19.90
N THR A 35 18.19 -26.37 19.66
CA THR A 35 17.34 -27.55 19.99
C THR A 35 15.97 -27.38 19.35
N LEU A 36 15.70 -28.26 18.38
CA LEU A 36 14.38 -28.64 17.92
C LEU A 36 13.55 -29.14 19.11
N SER A 37 12.48 -28.44 19.47
CA SER A 37 11.47 -28.99 20.38
C SER A 37 10.08 -28.61 19.89
N SER A 38 9.46 -29.58 19.22
CA SER A 38 8.06 -29.60 18.82
C SER A 38 7.14 -29.24 19.99
N LYS A 39 6.21 -28.32 19.76
CA LYS A 39 4.94 -28.28 20.50
C LYS A 39 3.80 -28.17 19.49
N PRO A 40 2.99 -29.23 19.30
CA PRO A 40 1.74 -29.10 18.58
C PRO A 40 0.80 -28.33 19.49
N SER A 41 0.46 -27.10 19.12
CA SER A 41 -0.61 -26.38 19.78
C SER A 41 -1.82 -26.45 18.87
N ASP A 42 -2.45 -27.63 18.85
CA ASP A 42 -3.87 -27.73 18.59
C ASP A 42 -4.58 -26.83 19.59
N SER A 43 -5.13 -25.73 19.10
CA SER A 43 -6.25 -25.06 19.75
C SER A 43 -7.22 -24.63 18.68
N ALA A 44 -7.99 -25.62 18.24
CA ALA A 44 -9.29 -25.40 17.67
C ALA A 44 -10.15 -24.66 18.70
N THR A 45 -10.51 -23.41 18.39
CA THR A 45 -11.82 -22.83 18.68
C THR A 45 -12.02 -21.71 17.66
N VAL A 46 -12.44 -22.10 16.45
CA VAL A 46 -12.99 -21.15 15.48
C VAL A 46 -14.41 -20.83 15.96
N SER A 47 -14.54 -19.77 16.77
CA SER A 47 -15.79 -19.03 16.81
C SER A 47 -16.15 -18.65 15.37
N PRO A 48 -17.44 -18.66 14.97
CA PRO A 48 -17.83 -18.05 13.70
C PRO A 48 -17.62 -16.54 13.86
N ASN A 49 -16.39 -16.09 13.63
CA ASN A 49 -16.04 -14.69 13.63
C ASN A 49 -16.81 -14.07 12.48
N LYS A 50 -17.88 -13.36 12.81
CA LYS A 50 -18.65 -12.58 11.85
C LYS A 50 -17.70 -11.60 11.18
N ASP A 51 -17.71 -11.57 9.86
CA ASP A 51 -16.89 -10.62 9.10
C ASP A 51 -17.22 -9.18 9.53
N GLU A 52 -16.18 -8.40 9.80
CA GLU A 52 -16.26 -6.97 10.03
C GLU A 52 -16.34 -6.26 8.68
N ILE A 53 -17.55 -5.82 8.32
CA ILE A 53 -17.85 -5.20 7.04
C ILE A 53 -18.13 -3.71 7.22
N VAL A 54 -17.43 -2.86 6.45
CA VAL A 54 -17.64 -1.41 6.40
C VAL A 54 -18.01 -1.02 4.97
N LYS A 55 -19.11 -0.27 4.80
CA LYS A 55 -19.53 0.27 3.51
C LYS A 55 -19.26 1.76 3.43
N SER A 56 -18.81 2.22 2.27
CA SER A 56 -18.55 3.63 2.00
C SER A 56 -18.95 3.97 0.57
N THR A 57 -19.36 5.21 0.36
CA THR A 57 -19.71 5.72 -0.95
C THR A 57 -19.05 7.07 -1.16
N SER A 58 -18.43 7.25 -2.32
CA SER A 58 -17.81 8.50 -2.73
C SER A 58 -18.36 8.98 -4.06
N LYS A 59 -18.45 10.29 -4.23
CA LYS A 59 -18.80 10.93 -5.50
C LYS A 59 -17.66 11.84 -5.93
N ASP A 60 -17.30 11.77 -7.20
CA ASP A 60 -16.33 12.69 -7.80
C ASP A 60 -17.02 14.00 -8.25
N SER A 61 -16.22 14.96 -8.72
CA SER A 61 -16.72 16.25 -9.22
C SER A 61 -17.60 16.14 -10.47
N SER A 62 -17.53 15.01 -11.19
CA SER A 62 -18.39 14.72 -12.35
C SER A 62 -19.69 14.00 -11.98
N GLY A 63 -19.90 13.71 -10.69
CA GLY A 63 -21.07 13.01 -10.17
C GLY A 63 -21.01 11.49 -10.33
N LYS A 64 -19.89 10.90 -10.79
CA LYS A 64 -19.74 9.44 -10.77
C LYS A 64 -19.66 8.97 -9.33
N THR A 65 -20.22 7.79 -9.08
CA THR A 65 -20.27 7.21 -7.74
C THR A 65 -19.34 6.00 -7.68
N LEU A 66 -18.57 5.92 -6.61
CA LEU A 66 -17.73 4.80 -6.23
C LEU A 66 -18.29 4.19 -4.95
N GLU A 67 -18.82 2.97 -5.03
CA GLU A 67 -19.28 2.23 -3.87
C GLU A 67 -18.20 1.26 -3.44
N MET A 68 -17.92 1.19 -2.14
CA MET A 68 -16.85 0.39 -1.57
C MET A 68 -17.40 -0.40 -0.39
N THR A 69 -17.06 -1.68 -0.35
CA THR A 69 -17.30 -2.56 0.79
C THR A 69 -15.97 -3.13 1.24
N PHE A 70 -15.53 -2.76 2.43
CA PHE A 70 -14.30 -3.26 3.05
C PHE A 70 -14.66 -4.43 3.97
N ASN A 71 -13.98 -5.54 3.81
CA ASN A 71 -14.01 -6.65 4.74
C ASN A 71 -12.70 -6.64 5.54
N ASN A 72 -12.75 -6.09 6.75
CA ASN A 72 -11.57 -5.92 7.59
C ASN A 72 -11.06 -7.26 8.14
N THR A 73 -11.95 -8.26 8.26
CA THR A 73 -11.58 -9.62 8.69
C THR A 73 -10.77 -10.35 7.62
N LYS A 74 -11.15 -10.20 6.34
CA LYS A 74 -10.47 -10.85 5.19
C LYS A 74 -9.41 -9.96 4.54
N ASN A 75 -9.31 -8.70 4.97
CA ASN A 75 -8.47 -7.68 4.35
C ASN A 75 -8.72 -7.54 2.82
N THR A 76 -10.00 -7.50 2.42
CA THR A 76 -10.42 -7.33 1.03
C THR A 76 -11.30 -6.10 0.87
N ALA A 77 -11.35 -5.57 -0.35
CA ALA A 77 -12.29 -4.52 -0.72
C ALA A 77 -13.02 -4.93 -2.01
N THR A 78 -14.35 -4.78 -2.00
CA THR A 78 -15.16 -4.86 -3.21
C THR A 78 -15.56 -3.45 -3.61
N VAL A 79 -15.27 -3.09 -4.86
CA VAL A 79 -15.55 -1.79 -5.43
C VAL A 79 -16.60 -1.96 -6.53
N VAL A 80 -17.63 -1.11 -6.53
CA VAL A 80 -18.56 -1.00 -7.65
C VAL A 80 -18.38 0.37 -8.31
N PHE A 81 -17.97 0.37 -9.57
CA PHE A 81 -17.72 1.57 -10.35
C PHE A 81 -18.22 1.38 -11.78
N ASN A 82 -19.01 2.32 -12.31
CA ASN A 82 -19.59 2.22 -13.66
C ASN A 82 -20.29 0.86 -13.96
N LYS A 83 -20.99 0.28 -12.96
CA LYS A 83 -21.64 -1.05 -13.02
C LYS A 83 -20.68 -2.24 -13.13
N GLU A 84 -19.37 -2.02 -12.97
CA GLU A 84 -18.36 -3.06 -12.84
C GLU A 84 -18.11 -3.33 -11.36
N THR A 85 -18.12 -4.61 -10.96
CA THR A 85 -17.76 -5.06 -9.61
C THR A 85 -16.33 -5.58 -9.64
N ILE A 86 -15.47 -5.03 -8.79
CA ILE A 86 -14.03 -5.27 -8.76
C ILE A 86 -13.66 -5.74 -7.37
N GLU A 87 -13.05 -6.92 -7.27
CA GLU A 87 -12.49 -7.42 -6.02
C GLU A 87 -11.00 -7.08 -5.92
N LEU A 88 -10.61 -6.56 -4.76
CA LEU A 88 -9.26 -6.09 -4.48
C LEU A 88 -8.73 -6.72 -3.19
N GLN A 89 -7.45 -7.05 -3.19
CA GLN A 89 -6.73 -7.60 -2.05
C GLN A 89 -5.96 -6.50 -1.33
N GLY A 90 -6.09 -6.46 0.00
CA GLY A 90 -5.39 -5.48 0.83
C GLY A 90 -3.88 -5.64 0.76
N GLN A 91 -3.19 -4.50 0.72
CA GLN A 91 -1.74 -4.41 0.69
C GLN A 91 -1.25 -3.78 1.99
N LYS A 92 0.07 -3.72 2.19
CA LYS A 92 0.69 -3.01 3.32
C LYS A 92 1.17 -1.62 2.87
N PRO A 93 0.37 -0.56 3.04
CA PRO A 93 0.80 0.80 2.75
C PRO A 93 1.66 1.39 3.87
N ALA A 94 2.44 2.42 3.53
CA ALA A 94 3.12 3.25 4.55
C ALA A 94 2.13 4.14 5.33
N SER A 95 0.98 4.48 4.72
CA SER A 95 -0.10 5.26 5.32
C SER A 95 -1.39 5.06 4.54
N GLY A 96 -2.53 5.11 5.25
CA GLY A 96 -3.86 5.05 4.64
C GLY A 96 -4.26 3.63 4.22
N ILE A 97 -5.16 3.55 3.25
CA ILE A 97 -5.64 2.29 2.69
C ILE A 97 -4.94 2.01 1.36
N TRP A 98 -4.76 0.72 1.07
CA TRP A 98 -4.28 0.26 -0.22
C TRP A 98 -4.80 -1.14 -0.51
N TYR A 99 -5.55 -1.26 -1.60
CA TYR A 99 -6.06 -2.54 -2.12
C TYR A 99 -5.76 -2.62 -3.61
N LYS A 100 -5.40 -3.80 -4.12
CA LYS A 100 -5.13 -3.98 -5.55
C LYS A 100 -5.50 -5.36 -6.08
N ASN A 101 -5.64 -5.46 -7.40
CA ASN A 101 -5.54 -6.70 -8.17
C ASN A 101 -4.63 -6.44 -9.39
N ASP A 102 -4.70 -7.30 -10.42
CA ASP A 102 -3.85 -7.18 -11.60
C ASP A 102 -4.09 -5.91 -12.43
N HIS A 103 -5.32 -5.39 -12.41
CA HIS A 103 -5.74 -4.26 -13.25
C HIS A 103 -6.11 -3.01 -12.47
N TYR A 104 -6.45 -3.13 -11.19
CA TYR A 104 -6.99 -2.04 -10.41
C TYR A 104 -6.23 -1.82 -9.11
N GLU A 105 -6.17 -0.55 -8.71
CA GLU A 105 -5.61 -0.14 -7.44
C GLU A 105 -6.49 0.93 -6.79
N LEU A 106 -6.91 0.67 -5.56
CA LEU A 106 -7.62 1.60 -4.70
C LEU A 106 -6.66 2.12 -3.62
N ARG A 107 -6.48 3.44 -3.58
CA ARG A 107 -5.64 4.16 -2.61
C ARG A 107 -6.50 5.18 -1.89
N GLY A 108 -6.20 5.44 -0.62
CA GLY A 108 -6.88 6.52 0.10
C GLY A 108 -6.22 6.88 1.41
N LYS A 109 -6.47 8.11 1.88
CA LYS A 109 -5.98 8.63 3.16
C LYS A 109 -6.96 9.69 3.67
N GLY A 110 -7.54 9.47 4.84
CA GLY A 110 -8.58 10.37 5.35
C GLY A 110 -9.79 10.34 4.44
N GLU A 111 -10.16 11.50 3.87
CA GLU A 111 -11.29 11.64 2.95
C GLU A 111 -10.92 11.47 1.47
N GLU A 112 -9.62 11.49 1.15
CA GLU A 112 -9.11 11.32 -0.21
C GLU A 112 -9.21 9.86 -0.64
N ILE A 113 -9.69 9.64 -1.86
CA ILE A 113 -9.75 8.31 -2.46
C ILE A 113 -9.48 8.35 -3.96
N GLU A 114 -8.70 7.40 -4.45
CA GLU A 114 -8.31 7.27 -5.84
C GLU A 114 -8.44 5.81 -6.28
N LEU A 115 -9.14 5.58 -7.39
CA LEU A 115 -9.15 4.30 -8.11
C LEU A 115 -8.40 4.48 -9.42
N THR A 116 -7.39 3.64 -9.65
CA THR A 116 -6.70 3.55 -10.93
C THR A 116 -6.99 2.22 -11.61
N LYS A 117 -7.01 2.24 -12.94
CA LYS A 117 -7.10 1.06 -13.82
C LYS A 117 -5.90 1.06 -14.75
N ASP A 118 -5.09 0.01 -14.73
CA ASP A 118 -3.87 -0.14 -15.52
C ASP A 118 -2.95 1.11 -15.43
N GLY A 119 -2.81 1.64 -14.21
CA GLY A 119 -2.01 2.83 -13.90
C GLY A 119 -2.63 4.17 -14.28
N LYS A 120 -3.87 4.20 -14.80
CA LYS A 120 -4.59 5.45 -15.13
C LYS A 120 -5.69 5.72 -14.10
N THR A 121 -5.75 6.93 -13.57
CA THR A 121 -6.83 7.35 -12.66
C THR A 121 -8.18 7.31 -13.38
N VAL A 122 -9.12 6.52 -12.83
CA VAL A 122 -10.49 6.40 -13.33
C VAL A 122 -11.52 7.02 -12.38
N PHE A 123 -11.14 7.23 -11.12
CA PHE A 123 -11.93 7.94 -10.11
C PHE A 123 -11.01 8.66 -9.13
N LYS A 124 -11.37 9.88 -8.72
CA LYS A 124 -10.68 10.64 -7.68
C LYS A 124 -11.64 11.55 -6.92
N LYS A 125 -11.52 11.58 -5.59
CA LYS A 125 -12.24 12.49 -4.71
C LYS A 125 -11.27 13.12 -3.72
#